data_AF-A0A9E5GGG2-F1
#
_entry.id   AF-A0A9E5GGG2-F1
#
_cell.length_a   1.000
_cell.length_b   1.000
_cell.length_c   1.000
_cell.angle_alpha   90.00
_cell.angle_beta   90.00
_cell.angle_gamma   90.00
#
_symmetry.space_group_name_H-M   'P 1'
#
loop_
_entity.id
_entity.type
_entity.pdbx_description
1 polymer ?
#
loop_
_entity_poly.entity_id
_entity_poly.type
_entity_poly.pdbx_seq_one_letter_code
_entity_poly.pdbx_strand_id
1 'polypeptide(L)'
;MKAAAQYRSHMNRIIRSFFDERGYTEVDTPLLSPTLIPESTIENFATRFENPFLPSSELYLVPSPEIYMKQLIAQGFGSIYQISHCFRNSEQLGHIHNPEFTMLEYYTMQAD
;
A
#
# COMPACT_ATOMS: atom_id res chain seq x y z
N MET A 1 7.19 20.80 12.21
CA MET A 1 7.76 19.55 11.64
C MET A 1 7.97 18.46 12.69
N LYS A 2 8.79 18.65 13.74
CA LYS A 2 9.02 17.64 14.79
C LYS A 2 7.73 17.16 15.48
N ALA A 3 6.88 18.09 15.92
CA ALA A 3 5.60 17.75 16.58
C ALA A 3 4.67 16.93 15.67
N ALA A 4 4.56 17.29 14.38
CA ALA A 4 3.75 16.56 13.40
C ALA A 4 4.28 15.13 13.17
N ALA A 5 5.60 14.96 13.06
CA ALA A 5 6.23 13.64 12.94
C ALA A 5 6.00 12.77 14.19
N GLN A 6 6.11 13.36 15.40
CA GLN A 6 5.83 12.67 16.66
C GLN A 6 4.35 12.26 16.76
N TYR A 7 3.43 13.14 16.38
CA TYR A 7 2.00 12.87 16.35
C TYR A 7 1.68 11.72 15.38
N ARG A 8 2.19 11.77 14.16
CA ARG A 8 2.04 10.67 13.17
C ARG A 8 2.61 9.35 13.70
N SER A 9 3.79 9.38 14.31
CA SER A 9 4.40 8.20 14.93
C SER A 9 3.51 7.63 16.06
N HIS A 10 2.88 8.49 16.86
CA HIS A 10 1.94 8.08 17.90
C HIS A 10 0.66 7.47 17.30
N MET A 11 0.10 8.08 16.26
CA MET A 11 -1.06 7.54 15.54
C MET A 11 -0.78 6.16 14.96
N ASN A 12 0.39 5.99 14.32
CA ASN A 12 0.79 4.70 13.77
C ASN A 12 0.94 3.62 14.85
N ARG A 13 1.35 3.97 16.08
CA ARG A 13 1.36 3.03 17.21
C ARG A 13 -0.05 2.63 17.63
N ILE A 14 -0.97 3.60 17.73
CA ILE A 14 -2.37 3.33 18.09
C ILE A 14 -3.04 2.41 17.07
N ILE A 15 -2.82 2.66 15.78
CA ILE A 15 -3.36 1.83 14.69
C ILE A 15 -2.86 0.38 14.84
N ARG A 16 -1.54 0.19 15.01
CA ARG A 16 -0.98 -1.16 15.19
C ARG A 16 -1.57 -1.86 16.41
N SER A 17 -1.59 -1.19 17.57
CA SER A 17 -2.18 -1.76 18.79
C SER A 17 -3.65 -2.15 18.61
N PHE A 18 -4.45 -1.36 17.89
CA PHE A 18 -5.85 -1.69 17.59
C PHE A 18 -6.00 -3.03 16.84
N PHE A 19 -5.14 -3.26 15.86
CA PHE A 19 -5.15 -4.48 15.05
C PHE A 19 -4.53 -5.68 15.79
N ASP A 20 -3.44 -5.46 16.51
CA ASP A 20 -2.78 -6.48 17.34
C ASP A 20 -3.74 -7.05 18.40
N GLU A 21 -4.49 -6.18 19.08
CA GLU A 21 -5.51 -6.56 20.07
C GLU A 21 -6.64 -7.42 19.47
N ARG A 22 -6.83 -7.37 18.16
CA ARG A 22 -7.87 -8.10 17.41
C ARG A 22 -7.32 -9.30 16.65
N GLY A 23 -6.04 -9.62 16.81
CA GLY A 23 -5.39 -10.76 16.17
C GLY A 23 -5.19 -10.61 14.66
N TYR A 24 -5.14 -9.37 14.15
CA TYR A 24 -4.76 -9.14 12.75
C TYR A 24 -3.24 -9.25 12.61
N THR A 25 -2.78 -9.70 11.44
CA THR A 25 -1.35 -9.73 11.11
C THR A 25 -0.97 -8.51 10.27
N GLU A 26 0.04 -7.73 10.70
CA GLU A 26 0.65 -6.69 9.85
C GLU A 26 1.44 -7.39 8.73
N VAL A 27 1.14 -7.06 7.47
CA VAL A 27 1.85 -7.56 6.29
C VAL A 27 2.55 -6.42 5.57
N ASP A 28 3.57 -6.75 4.78
CA ASP A 28 4.23 -5.81 3.87
C ASP A 28 4.30 -6.43 2.47
N THR A 29 3.77 -5.70 1.49
CA THR A 29 3.59 -6.16 0.12
C THR A 29 4.38 -5.29 -0.87
N PRO A 30 4.75 -5.81 -2.05
CA PRO A 30 5.55 -5.05 -3.01
C PRO A 30 4.93 -3.71 -3.40
N LEU A 31 5.77 -2.68 -3.53
CA LEU A 31 5.36 -1.36 -4.04
C LEU A 31 5.44 -1.26 -5.57
N LEU A 32 6.09 -2.23 -6.21
CA LEU A 32 6.30 -2.28 -7.65
C LEU A 32 5.60 -3.50 -8.24
N SER A 33 4.74 -3.26 -9.21
CA SER A 33 4.02 -4.29 -9.94
C SER A 33 4.60 -4.47 -11.35
N PRO A 34 4.80 -5.71 -11.82
CA PRO A 34 5.21 -5.99 -13.19
C PRO A 34 4.08 -5.77 -14.21
N THR A 35 2.85 -5.59 -13.73
CA THR A 35 1.67 -5.33 -14.56
C THR A 35 0.98 -4.07 -14.10
N LEU A 36 0.45 -3.28 -15.05
CA LEU A 36 -0.38 -2.14 -14.73
C LEU A 36 -1.63 -2.63 -13.98
N ILE A 37 -1.83 -2.16 -12.75
CA ILE A 37 -3.05 -2.46 -11.97
C ILE A 37 -4.17 -1.62 -12.59
N PRO A 38 -5.20 -2.27 -13.20
CA PRO A 38 -6.22 -1.54 -13.94
C PRO A 38 -7.20 -0.88 -12.98
N GLU A 39 -7.16 0.44 -12.91
CA GLU A 39 -8.12 1.25 -12.16
C GLU A 39 -8.69 2.35 -13.04
N SER A 40 -10.01 2.41 -13.17
CA SER A 40 -10.69 3.23 -14.18
C SER A 40 -10.46 4.74 -14.02
N THR A 41 -10.11 5.19 -12.83
CA THR A 41 -9.95 6.61 -12.46
C THR A 41 -8.57 6.93 -11.88
N ILE A 42 -7.64 5.96 -11.86
CA ILE A 42 -6.32 6.12 -11.26
C ILE A 42 -5.27 5.82 -12.32
N GLU A 43 -4.39 6.79 -12.54
CA GLU A 43 -3.19 6.58 -13.35
C GLU A 43 -2.03 6.13 -12.44
N ASN A 44 -1.29 5.11 -12.87
CA ASN A 44 -0.15 4.64 -12.09
C ASN A 44 1.14 5.33 -12.54
N PHE A 45 2.05 5.57 -11.62
CA PHE A 45 3.43 5.90 -11.99
C PHE A 45 4.09 4.69 -12.62
N ALA A 46 4.83 4.90 -13.70
CA ALA A 46 5.68 3.89 -14.33
C ALA A 46 7.16 4.18 -14.05
N THR A 47 7.95 3.13 -13.94
CA THR A 47 9.41 3.18 -13.84
C THR A 47 10.02 2.04 -14.63
N ARG A 48 11.34 2.08 -14.83
CA ARG A 48 12.07 1.04 -15.56
C ARG A 48 13.02 0.33 -14.63
N PHE A 49 12.89 -0.99 -14.55
CA PHE A 49 13.86 -1.85 -13.89
C PHE A 49 15.03 -2.12 -14.84
N GLU A 50 16.24 -1.81 -14.38
CA GLU A 50 17.48 -2.08 -15.11
C GLU A 50 18.37 -3.02 -14.32
N ASN A 51 18.89 -4.05 -14.99
CA ASN A 51 19.78 -5.02 -14.39
C ASN A 51 20.86 -5.44 -15.41
N PRO A 52 22.12 -5.62 -14.99
CA PRO A 52 23.19 -6.03 -15.92
C PRO A 52 23.01 -7.43 -16.53
N PHE A 53 22.21 -8.29 -15.91
CA PHE A 53 22.08 -9.71 -16.24
C PHE A 53 20.67 -10.12 -16.69
N LEU A 54 19.69 -9.21 -16.62
CA LEU A 54 18.30 -9.46 -17.01
C LEU A 54 17.84 -8.40 -18.02
N PRO A 55 16.89 -8.73 -18.92
CA PRO A 55 16.24 -7.73 -19.76
C PRO A 55 15.60 -6.63 -18.90
N SER A 56 15.66 -5.38 -19.39
CA SER A 56 14.92 -4.29 -18.77
C SER A 56 13.42 -4.55 -18.82
N SER A 57 12.71 -4.26 -17.74
CA SER A 57 11.25 -4.37 -17.70
C SER A 57 10.63 -3.08 -17.18
N GLU A 58 9.43 -2.78 -17.65
CA GLU A 58 8.61 -1.73 -17.06
C GLU A 58 7.98 -2.25 -15.76
N LEU A 59 7.99 -1.41 -14.73
CA LEU A 59 7.32 -1.67 -13.46
C LEU A 59 6.44 -0.46 -13.13
N TYR A 60 5.39 -0.69 -12.35
CA TYR A 60 4.44 0.35 -11.96
C TYR A 60 4.40 0.46 -10.44
N LEU A 61 4.41 1.69 -9.92
CA LEU A 61 4.14 1.89 -8.50
C LEU A 61 2.67 1.62 -8.21
N VAL A 62 2.39 0.95 -7.11
CA VAL A 62 1.02 0.52 -6.79
C VAL A 62 0.16 1.66 -6.21
N PRO A 63 -1.10 1.80 -6.66
CA PRO A 63 -2.03 2.80 -6.13
C PRO A 63 -2.70 2.37 -4.81
N SER A 64 -2.62 1.08 -4.47
CA SER A 64 -3.01 0.44 -3.20
C SER A 64 -2.34 -0.95 -3.11
N PRO A 65 -2.13 -1.50 -1.90
CA PRO A 65 -1.65 -2.87 -1.70
C PRO A 65 -2.69 -3.98 -2.02
N GLU A 66 -3.93 -3.61 -2.36
CA GLU A 66 -5.10 -4.49 -2.54
C GLU A 66 -4.79 -5.79 -3.28
N ILE A 67 -4.18 -5.70 -4.47
CA ILE A 67 -3.99 -6.87 -5.33
C ILE A 67 -3.10 -7.93 -4.67
N TYR A 68 -2.09 -7.50 -3.91
CA TYR A 68 -1.19 -8.38 -3.18
C TYR A 68 -1.82 -8.88 -1.90
N MET A 69 -2.53 -8.02 -1.16
CA MET A 69 -3.24 -8.43 0.04
C MET A 69 -4.32 -9.47 -0.27
N LYS A 70 -5.06 -9.34 -1.37
CA LYS A 70 -6.02 -10.36 -1.84
C LYS A 70 -5.36 -11.70 -2.14
N GLN A 71 -4.13 -11.72 -2.67
CA GLN A 71 -3.38 -12.96 -2.87
C GLN A 71 -3.00 -13.61 -1.53
N LEU A 72 -2.63 -12.82 -0.51
CA LEU A 72 -2.37 -13.33 0.84
C LEU A 72 -3.63 -13.90 1.49
N ILE A 73 -4.77 -13.22 1.34
CA ILE A 73 -6.07 -13.73 1.78
C ILE A 73 -6.39 -15.07 1.11
N ALA A 74 -6.21 -15.17 -0.21
CA ALA A 74 -6.42 -16.41 -0.96
C ALA A 74 -5.47 -17.55 -0.51
N GLN A 75 -4.30 -17.20 0.02
CA GLN A 75 -3.33 -18.15 0.60
C GLN A 75 -3.63 -18.52 2.07
N GLY A 76 -4.69 -17.95 2.66
CA GLY A 76 -5.13 -18.31 4.02
C GLY A 76 -4.43 -17.55 5.14
N PHE A 77 -3.90 -16.34 4.88
CA PHE A 77 -3.25 -15.51 5.91
C PHE A 77 -4.19 -15.02 7.02
N GLY A 78 -5.50 -15.22 6.89
CA GLY A 78 -6.48 -14.75 7.87
C GLY A 78 -6.71 -13.25 7.78
N SER A 79 -7.10 -12.62 8.89
CA SER A 79 -7.30 -11.17 8.95
C SER A 79 -5.95 -10.44 8.96
N ILE A 80 -5.75 -9.53 8.01
CA ILE A 80 -4.47 -8.84 7.79
C ILE A 80 -4.66 -7.34 7.64
N TYR A 81 -3.61 -6.57 7.89
CA TYR A 81 -3.57 -5.13 7.62
C TYR A 81 -2.19 -4.70 7.14
N GLN A 82 -2.13 -3.57 6.44
CA GLN A 82 -0.88 -2.94 6.02
C GLN A 82 -0.99 -1.42 6.13
N ILE A 83 0.07 -0.78 6.65
CA ILE A 83 0.29 0.67 6.55
C ILE A 83 1.30 0.88 5.42
N SER A 84 0.82 1.10 4.20
CA SER A 84 1.65 1.13 2.98
C SER A 84 1.87 2.54 2.44
N HIS A 85 2.97 2.73 1.71
CA HIS A 85 3.09 3.85 0.78
C HIS A 85 2.35 3.51 -0.51
N CYS A 86 1.53 4.44 -0.99
CA CYS A 86 0.75 4.28 -2.22
C CYS A 86 1.02 5.47 -3.14
N PHE A 87 0.96 5.21 -4.45
CA PHE A 87 1.35 6.16 -5.47
C PHE A 87 0.27 6.29 -6.53
N ARG A 88 -0.17 7.52 -6.80
CA ARG A 88 -1.20 7.81 -7.79
C ARG A 88 -0.73 8.98 -8.65
N ASN A 89 -0.56 8.70 -9.93
CA ASN A 89 -0.15 9.68 -10.93
C ASN A 89 -1.37 10.49 -11.37
N SER A 90 -1.11 11.69 -11.92
CA SER A 90 -2.12 12.62 -12.43
C SER A 90 -3.22 13.00 -11.42
N GLU A 91 -3.02 12.71 -10.13
CA GLU A 91 -3.93 13.12 -9.08
C GLU A 91 -3.84 14.63 -8.86
N GLN A 92 -5.00 15.27 -8.70
CA GLN A 92 -5.07 16.72 -8.58
C GLN A 92 -4.38 17.17 -7.29
N LEU A 93 -3.21 17.80 -7.44
CA LEU A 93 -2.45 18.33 -6.30
C LEU A 93 -3.30 19.34 -5.52
N GLY A 94 -3.32 19.20 -4.20
CA GLY A 94 -4.08 20.08 -3.33
C GLY A 94 -3.80 19.83 -1.85
N HIS A 95 -4.57 20.48 -0.99
CA HIS A 95 -4.38 20.35 0.46
C HIS A 95 -4.65 18.95 1.03
N ILE A 96 -5.36 18.10 0.26
CA ILE A 96 -5.79 16.76 0.68
C ILE A 96 -5.28 15.64 -0.25
N HIS A 97 -4.51 15.96 -1.29
CA HIS A 97 -3.96 14.99 -2.23
C HIS A 97 -2.46 15.20 -2.41
N ASN A 98 -1.70 14.11 -2.34
CA ASN A 98 -0.29 14.07 -2.66
C ASN A 98 -0.02 12.83 -3.53
N PRO A 99 0.86 12.90 -4.55
CA PRO A 99 1.08 11.77 -5.46
C PRO A 99 1.65 10.53 -4.78
N GLU A 100 2.31 10.71 -3.64
CA GLU A 100 2.65 9.65 -2.70
C GLU A 100 1.94 9.90 -1.36
N PHE A 101 1.35 8.87 -0.78
CA PHE A 101 0.70 9.00 0.52
C PHE A 101 0.77 7.68 1.27
N THR A 102 0.34 7.70 2.53
CA THR A 102 0.27 6.49 3.33
C THR A 102 -1.17 6.05 3.47
N MET A 103 -1.43 4.80 3.10
CA MET A 103 -2.71 4.14 3.21
C MET A 103 -2.66 3.13 4.35
N LEU A 104 -3.72 3.08 5.15
CA LEU A 104 -4.04 1.92 5.96
C LEU A 104 -5.08 1.11 5.20
N GLU A 105 -4.76 -0.13 4.87
CA GLU A 105 -5.69 -1.08 4.26
C GLU A 105 -5.74 -2.35 5.10
N TYR A 106 -6.92 -2.96 5.23
CA TYR A 106 -7.11 -4.18 6.00
C TYR A 106 -8.19 -5.08 5.39
N TYR A 107 -8.04 -6.38 5.60
CA TYR A 107 -9.02 -7.39 5.21
C TYR A 107 -9.39 -8.20 6.44
N THR A 108 -10.69 -8.37 6.64
CA THR A 108 -11.25 -9.11 7.76
C THR A 108 -11.92 -10.37 7.24
N MET A 109 -11.52 -11.52 7.76
CA MET A 109 -12.21 -12.77 7.43
C MET A 109 -13.56 -12.84 8.12
N GLN A 110 -14.54 -13.42 7.43
CA GLN A 110 -15.90 -13.65 7.98
C GLN A 110 -16.61 -12.36 8.41
N ALA A 111 -16.35 -11.25 7.72
CA ALA A 111 -17.07 -9.99 7.86
C ALA A 111 -18.05 -9.80 6.69
N ASP A 112 -19.18 -9.16 6.96
CA ASP A 112 -20.24 -8.80 6.01
C ASP A 112 -20.12 -7.37 5.45
#